data_AF-A0AA89C8M0-F1
#
_entry.id   AF-A0AA89C8M0-F1
#
_cell.length_a   1.000
_cell.length_b   1.000
_cell.length_c   1.000
_cell.angle_alpha   90.00
_cell.angle_beta   90.00
_cell.angle_gamma   90.00
#
_symmetry.space_group_name_H-M   'P 1'
#
loop_
_entity.id
_entity.type
_entity.pdbx_description
1 polymer ?
#
loop_
_entity_poly.entity_id
_entity_poly.type
_entity_poly.pdbx_seq_one_letter_code
_entity_poly.pdbx_strand_id
1 'polypeptide(L)'
;MTTEEVQTSDQPSSIPAGSESINDIQINLANYVNTPLVLKGTSFKLGFNVDVSIRNKIIEGKYIDLALLLKTDANASMSNSFQLSPSGELIIKPKTNQKIATIARWTDAFLTFSSIYLSAHPNKTQEILKYMHDVRVGAERGGNFIKYDEQFRLRQSFEPSASWENIDSELWLIQKISPIWPPNLVAICNFIGYLSLEGQAASTARSYVSGISFKCKTEYDFDPTNAFVIAKLLEGFKRTNPTTDSRKPITLQILHKIIEILPVVCHNRYETKLFASAFTLAFHGFLRVGELAIGKGNSKDTILAINDITFSKMKMVIHIRKSKTDQHGRGAVREITATYGLEFLEIRPAFPGPFYCHFGGLPLTSYQFASVLTKSIKAIGLDPKFYKTHSFRIGAASDASSKGESPVKIQKAGRWKSKCYKTYIRQ
;
A
#
# COMPACT_ATOMS: atom_id res chain seq x y z
N MET A 1 51.47 -62.94 -15.57
CA MET A 1 51.49 -63.85 -16.73
C MET A 1 50.38 -63.40 -17.65
N THR A 2 50.57 -62.78 -18.81
CA THR A 2 51.74 -62.41 -19.65
C THR A 2 51.06 -61.58 -20.77
N THR A 3 51.33 -60.27 -20.91
CA THR A 3 52.21 -59.60 -21.93
C THR A 3 51.81 -59.94 -23.38
N GLU A 4 51.60 -58.99 -24.31
CA GLU A 4 52.53 -58.01 -24.94
C GLU A 4 51.74 -56.73 -25.37
N GLU A 5 52.17 -55.45 -25.27
CA GLU A 5 53.31 -54.67 -25.86
C GLU A 5 53.40 -54.69 -27.41
N VAL A 6 53.76 -53.67 -28.21
CA VAL A 6 53.87 -52.18 -28.26
C VAL A 6 54.43 -51.87 -29.68
N GLN A 7 54.10 -50.71 -30.28
CA GLN A 7 54.94 -49.83 -31.18
C GLN A 7 54.00 -48.96 -32.05
N THR A 8 53.88 -47.62 -31.98
CA THR A 8 54.77 -46.43 -32.15
C THR A 8 55.42 -46.24 -33.53
N SER A 9 55.06 -45.16 -34.23
CA SER A 9 55.99 -44.28 -34.99
C SER A 9 55.36 -42.93 -35.40
N ASP A 10 55.86 -41.87 -34.77
CA ASP A 10 56.26 -40.51 -35.20
C ASP A 10 55.67 -39.72 -36.41
N GLN A 11 55.60 -38.40 -36.14
CA GLN A 11 55.23 -37.18 -36.92
C GLN A 11 56.31 -36.77 -37.99
N PRO A 12 56.39 -35.55 -38.62
CA PRO A 12 55.64 -34.26 -38.50
C PRO A 12 55.44 -33.36 -39.77
N SER A 13 54.82 -32.19 -39.55
CA SER A 13 54.94 -30.90 -40.30
C SER A 13 54.26 -30.81 -41.69
N SER A 14 53.75 -29.69 -42.21
CA SER A 14 54.21 -28.29 -42.15
C SER A 14 53.13 -27.29 -42.64
N ILE A 15 53.18 -26.07 -42.08
CA ILE A 15 52.50 -24.83 -42.48
C ILE A 15 53.20 -24.21 -43.72
N PRO A 16 52.49 -23.41 -44.55
CA PRO A 16 53.02 -22.11 -45.01
C PRO A 16 51.95 -20.99 -44.84
N ALA A 17 52.15 -19.81 -44.22
CA ALA A 17 53.04 -18.67 -44.51
C ALA A 17 53.12 -18.36 -46.01
N GLY A 18 52.54 -17.31 -46.61
CA GLY A 18 52.09 -16.00 -46.18
C GLY A 18 52.87 -14.95 -46.97
N SER A 19 52.22 -14.13 -47.83
CA SER A 19 52.67 -12.79 -48.26
C SER A 19 51.86 -12.23 -49.44
N GLU A 20 51.35 -11.00 -49.27
CA GLU A 20 51.29 -9.89 -50.26
C GLU A 20 50.45 -10.10 -51.56
N SER A 21 49.77 -9.12 -52.16
CA SER A 21 49.65 -7.67 -52.02
C SER A 21 48.32 -7.21 -52.65
N ILE A 22 47.92 -6.00 -52.30
CA ILE A 22 46.83 -5.21 -52.89
C ILE A 22 47.16 -4.84 -54.35
N ASN A 23 46.13 -4.77 -55.20
CA ASN A 23 46.08 -4.34 -56.60
C ASN A 23 46.23 -5.44 -57.67
N ASP A 24 45.09 -6.02 -58.06
CA ASP A 24 44.71 -6.04 -59.48
C ASP A 24 43.17 -6.12 -59.58
N ILE A 25 42.58 -4.92 -59.65
CA ILE A 25 41.20 -4.71 -60.04
C ILE A 25 41.16 -4.84 -61.57
N GLN A 26 40.90 -6.03 -62.09
CA GLN A 26 40.29 -6.19 -63.41
C GLN A 26 38.79 -6.38 -63.24
N ILE A 27 38.08 -5.26 -63.34
CA ILE A 27 36.63 -5.21 -63.47
C ILE A 27 36.26 -5.88 -64.80
N ASN A 28 35.76 -7.12 -64.73
CA ASN A 28 35.10 -7.76 -65.86
C ASN A 28 33.61 -7.43 -65.78
N LEU A 29 33.22 -6.34 -66.45
CA LEU A 29 31.91 -5.69 -66.42
C LEU A 29 30.85 -6.40 -67.28
N ALA A 30 30.87 -7.74 -67.32
CA ALA A 30 29.93 -8.53 -68.10
C ALA A 30 29.42 -9.70 -67.25
N ASN A 31 28.47 -9.40 -66.35
CA ASN A 31 27.38 -10.28 -65.86
C ASN A 31 26.70 -9.63 -64.64
N TYR A 32 26.03 -8.49 -64.85
CA TYR A 32 25.08 -7.95 -63.87
C TYR A 32 23.78 -8.75 -63.93
N VAL A 33 23.78 -9.93 -63.31
CA VAL A 33 22.54 -10.54 -62.81
C VAL A 33 22.33 -9.96 -61.42
N ASN A 34 21.35 -9.06 -61.28
CA ASN A 34 20.91 -8.47 -60.01
C ASN A 34 20.56 -9.56 -58.99
N THR A 35 21.54 -10.01 -58.21
CA THR A 35 21.33 -10.75 -56.97
C THR A 35 21.40 -9.75 -55.83
N PRO A 36 20.31 -9.52 -55.07
CA PRO A 36 20.38 -8.65 -53.91
C PRO A 36 21.39 -9.23 -52.91
N LEU A 37 22.33 -8.40 -52.45
CA LEU A 37 23.20 -8.71 -51.32
C LEU A 37 22.33 -9.03 -50.10
N VAL A 38 22.28 -10.30 -49.71
CA VAL A 38 21.67 -10.71 -48.44
C VAL A 38 22.58 -10.21 -47.32
N LEU A 39 22.22 -9.08 -46.73
CA LEU A 39 22.85 -8.59 -45.50
C LEU A 39 22.75 -9.70 -44.44
N LYS A 40 23.87 -10.08 -43.82
CA LYS A 40 23.89 -11.00 -42.67
C LYS A 40 22.92 -10.47 -41.61
N GLY A 41 21.85 -11.22 -41.34
CA GLY A 41 20.83 -10.80 -40.37
C GLY A 41 21.43 -10.51 -38.99
N THR A 42 20.90 -9.51 -38.30
CA THR A 42 21.27 -9.24 -36.90
C THR A 42 20.57 -10.26 -36.00
N SER A 43 21.34 -11.01 -35.20
CA SER A 43 20.80 -11.92 -34.19
C SER A 43 21.16 -11.42 -32.79
N PHE A 44 20.14 -11.12 -31.99
CA PHE A 44 20.30 -10.77 -30.58
C PHE A 44 19.63 -11.86 -29.73
N LYS A 45 20.28 -12.28 -28.64
CA LYS A 45 19.68 -13.21 -27.69
C LYS A 45 18.44 -12.57 -27.05
N LEU A 46 17.38 -13.35 -26.90
CA LEU A 46 16.17 -12.90 -26.22
C LEU A 46 16.52 -12.55 -24.76
N GLY A 47 16.09 -11.37 -24.29
CA GLY A 47 16.47 -10.85 -22.97
C GLY A 47 17.77 -10.04 -22.90
N PHE A 48 18.39 -9.70 -24.04
CA PHE A 48 19.56 -8.81 -24.06
C PHE A 48 19.36 -7.49 -23.31
N ASN A 49 18.15 -6.90 -23.41
CA ASN A 49 17.79 -5.61 -22.80
C ASN A 49 17.36 -5.70 -21.33
N VAL A 50 17.42 -6.87 -20.69
CA VAL A 50 17.04 -7.05 -19.29
C VAL A 50 18.16 -6.58 -18.37
N ASP A 51 17.83 -5.76 -17.38
CA ASP A 51 18.76 -5.25 -16.38
C ASP A 51 19.59 -6.37 -15.73
N VAL A 52 20.89 -6.10 -15.52
CA VAL A 52 21.86 -7.06 -14.98
C VAL A 52 21.42 -7.62 -13.62
N SER A 53 20.84 -6.77 -12.75
CA SER A 53 20.32 -7.20 -11.44
C SER A 53 19.19 -8.22 -11.54
N ILE A 54 18.27 -8.02 -12.51
CA ILE A 54 17.16 -8.94 -12.75
C ILE A 54 17.69 -10.24 -13.37
N ARG A 55 18.62 -10.13 -14.33
CA ARG A 55 19.27 -11.27 -14.96
C ARG A 55 19.94 -12.21 -13.94
N ASN A 56 20.69 -11.65 -12.99
CA ASN A 56 21.36 -12.43 -11.94
C ASN A 56 20.35 -13.16 -11.05
N LYS A 57 19.25 -12.50 -10.67
CA LYS A 57 18.17 -13.15 -9.90
C LYS A 57 17.55 -14.34 -10.64
N ILE A 58 17.33 -14.21 -11.96
CA ILE A 58 16.81 -15.31 -12.79
C ILE A 58 17.80 -16.47 -12.80
N ILE A 59 19.08 -16.20 -13.04
CA ILE A 59 20.14 -17.22 -13.08
C ILE A 59 20.24 -17.97 -11.75
N GLU A 60 20.15 -17.26 -10.63
CA GLU A 60 20.16 -17.83 -9.27
C GLU A 60 18.88 -18.61 -8.91
N GLY A 61 17.86 -18.61 -9.77
CA GLY A 61 16.57 -19.27 -9.51
C GLY A 61 15.68 -18.52 -8.49
N LYS A 62 15.98 -17.25 -8.20
CA LYS A 62 15.15 -16.43 -7.31
C LYS A 62 13.86 -16.02 -8.01
N TYR A 63 12.79 -15.89 -7.22
CA TYR A 63 11.51 -15.41 -7.74
C TYR A 63 11.63 -13.98 -8.28
N ILE A 64 11.07 -13.78 -9.47
CA ILE A 64 10.88 -12.46 -10.09
C ILE A 64 9.45 -12.33 -10.63
N ASP A 65 8.93 -11.10 -10.66
CA ASP A 65 7.70 -10.80 -11.37
C ASP A 65 7.99 -10.72 -12.89
N LEU A 66 7.34 -11.59 -13.67
CA LEU A 66 7.52 -11.66 -15.13
C LEU A 66 7.07 -10.37 -15.83
N ALA A 67 6.19 -9.57 -15.22
CA ALA A 67 5.79 -8.28 -15.75
C ALA A 67 7.00 -7.34 -16.01
N LEU A 68 8.08 -7.49 -15.25
CA LEU A 68 9.32 -6.73 -15.40
C LEU A 68 10.08 -7.05 -16.71
N LEU A 69 9.78 -8.19 -17.34
CA LEU A 69 10.44 -8.64 -18.56
C LEU A 69 9.70 -8.20 -19.84
N LEU A 70 8.49 -7.66 -19.71
CA LEU A 70 7.76 -7.12 -20.86
C LEU A 70 8.41 -5.84 -21.35
N LYS A 71 8.66 -5.76 -22.66
CA LYS A 71 9.16 -4.53 -23.29
C LYS A 71 8.10 -3.44 -23.14
N THR A 72 8.52 -2.28 -22.62
CA THR A 72 7.78 -1.03 -22.81
C THR A 72 8.00 -0.60 -24.24
N ASP A 73 6.94 -0.39 -25.03
CA ASP A 73 7.08 0.15 -26.38
C ASP A 73 7.98 1.40 -26.32
N ALA A 74 8.98 1.47 -27.20
CA ALA A 74 9.89 2.62 -27.27
C ALA A 74 9.10 3.93 -27.48
N ASN A 75 7.97 3.86 -28.19
CA ASN A 75 7.05 4.99 -28.38
C ASN A 75 6.23 5.34 -27.11
N ALA A 76 6.00 4.39 -26.19
CA ALA A 76 5.35 4.64 -24.90
C ALA A 76 6.32 5.12 -23.81
N SER A 77 7.63 5.00 -24.04
CA SER A 77 8.68 5.40 -23.10
C SER A 77 9.00 6.90 -23.17
N MET A 78 8.75 7.54 -24.32
CA MET A 78 8.92 8.99 -24.49
C MET A 78 7.84 9.83 -23.78
N SER A 79 6.68 9.23 -23.45
CA SER A 79 5.55 9.94 -22.82
C SER A 79 5.45 9.79 -21.30
N ASN A 80 6.31 8.96 -20.68
CA ASN A 80 6.12 8.49 -19.29
C ASN A 80 7.22 8.89 -18.30
N SER A 81 7.84 10.06 -18.44
CA SER A 81 8.70 10.55 -17.35
C SER A 81 8.54 12.02 -16.98
N PHE A 82 8.07 12.90 -17.88
CA PHE A 82 7.98 14.33 -17.57
C PHE A 82 6.80 14.99 -18.31
N GLN A 83 5.88 15.60 -17.58
CA GLN A 83 4.90 16.55 -18.12
C GLN A 83 5.00 17.87 -17.36
N LEU A 84 5.08 19.00 -18.06
CA LEU A 84 4.96 20.33 -17.46
C LEU A 84 3.49 20.60 -17.11
N SER A 85 3.20 21.02 -15.89
CA SER A 85 1.89 21.56 -15.56
C SER A 85 1.66 22.88 -16.33
N PRO A 86 0.40 23.35 -16.49
CA PRO A 86 0.11 24.69 -17.00
C PRO A 86 0.73 25.82 -16.16
N SER A 87 1.23 25.52 -14.96
CA SER A 87 1.93 26.44 -14.06
C SER A 87 3.46 26.31 -14.09
N GLY A 88 4.03 25.50 -15.00
CA GLY A 88 5.48 25.37 -15.18
C GLY A 88 6.18 24.36 -14.27
N GLU A 89 5.45 23.52 -13.54
CA GLU A 89 6.04 22.50 -12.66
C GLU A 89 6.21 21.16 -13.38
N LEU A 90 7.36 20.51 -13.20
CA LEU A 90 7.67 19.17 -13.71
C LEU A 90 6.95 18.09 -12.88
N ILE A 91 5.94 17.43 -13.46
CA ILE A 91 5.22 16.33 -12.82
C ILE A 91 5.75 14.99 -13.35
N ILE A 92 6.31 14.19 -12.44
CA ILE A 92 6.70 12.80 -12.69
C ILE A 92 5.51 11.91 -12.36
N LYS A 93 4.92 11.23 -13.36
CA LYS A 93 3.94 10.17 -13.10
C LYS A 93 4.68 8.88 -12.70
N PRO A 94 4.15 8.09 -11.75
CA PRO A 94 4.71 6.79 -11.42
C PRO A 94 4.65 5.87 -12.64
N LYS A 95 5.73 5.10 -12.86
CA LYS A 95 5.78 4.05 -13.91
C LYS A 95 4.56 3.14 -13.75
N THR A 96 3.73 3.06 -14.78
CA THR A 96 2.68 2.05 -14.87
C THR A 96 3.35 0.70 -15.07
N ASN A 97 3.48 -0.09 -14.00
CA ASN A 97 3.91 -1.48 -14.13
C ASN A 97 2.94 -2.19 -15.08
N GLN A 98 3.47 -2.69 -16.20
CA GLN A 98 2.67 -3.49 -17.12
C GLN A 98 2.12 -4.71 -16.38
N LYS A 99 0.85 -5.06 -16.59
CA LYS A 99 0.26 -6.26 -16.00
C LYS A 99 0.16 -7.35 -17.05
N ILE A 100 0.53 -8.57 -16.66
CA ILE A 100 0.27 -9.76 -17.45
C ILE A 100 -1.21 -10.13 -17.24
N ALA A 101 -2.05 -9.85 -18.24
CA ALA A 101 -3.47 -10.16 -18.20
C ALA A 101 -3.88 -11.27 -19.18
N THR A 102 -3.03 -11.57 -20.19
CA THR A 102 -3.32 -12.53 -21.25
C THR A 102 -2.21 -13.58 -21.34
N ILE A 103 -2.57 -14.78 -21.80
CA ILE A 103 -1.61 -15.88 -22.00
C ILE A 103 -0.54 -15.52 -23.04
N ALA A 104 -0.88 -14.71 -24.05
CA ALA A 104 0.08 -14.21 -25.03
C ALA A 104 1.18 -13.37 -24.38
N ARG A 105 0.80 -12.36 -23.57
CA ARG A 105 1.78 -11.51 -22.86
C ARG A 105 2.58 -12.31 -21.84
N TRP A 106 1.95 -13.26 -21.16
CA TRP A 106 2.65 -14.18 -20.26
C TRP A 106 3.72 -14.98 -21.02
N THR A 107 3.36 -15.52 -22.20
CA THR A 107 4.26 -16.31 -23.03
C THR A 107 5.46 -15.48 -23.49
N ASP A 108 5.27 -14.24 -23.93
CA ASP A 108 6.38 -13.35 -24.33
C ASP A 108 7.38 -13.09 -23.19
N ALA A 109 6.85 -12.80 -21.99
CA ALA A 109 7.66 -12.62 -20.80
C ALA A 109 8.38 -13.92 -20.39
N PHE A 110 7.66 -15.06 -20.45
CA PHE A 110 8.19 -16.35 -20.06
C PHE A 110 9.26 -16.87 -21.04
N LEU A 111 9.15 -16.57 -22.33
CA LEU A 111 10.20 -16.87 -23.31
C LEU A 111 11.49 -16.09 -22.99
N THR A 112 11.36 -14.84 -22.59
CA THR A 112 12.50 -14.02 -22.15
C THR A 112 13.13 -14.58 -20.88
N PHE A 113 12.31 -14.96 -19.90
CA PHE A 113 12.76 -15.63 -18.68
C PHE A 113 13.50 -16.94 -19.01
N SER A 114 12.89 -17.80 -19.83
CA SER A 114 13.42 -19.11 -20.22
C SER A 114 14.76 -18.99 -20.94
N SER A 115 14.89 -18.02 -21.86
CA SER A 115 16.15 -17.76 -22.56
C SER A 115 17.29 -17.38 -21.63
N ILE A 116 17.00 -16.68 -20.53
CA ILE A 116 18.00 -16.29 -19.52
C ILE A 116 18.29 -17.47 -18.59
N TYR A 117 17.25 -18.10 -18.04
CA TYR A 117 17.38 -19.20 -17.10
C TYR A 117 18.13 -20.40 -17.69
N LEU A 118 17.76 -20.82 -18.91
CA LEU A 118 18.38 -21.95 -19.60
C LEU A 118 19.82 -21.68 -20.05
N SER A 119 20.25 -20.40 -20.08
CA SER A 119 21.66 -20.08 -20.34
C SER A 119 22.59 -20.52 -19.20
N ALA A 120 22.05 -20.61 -17.97
CA ALA A 120 22.77 -21.11 -16.80
C ALA A 120 22.39 -22.55 -16.42
N HIS A 121 21.19 -23.01 -16.79
CA HIS A 121 20.67 -24.35 -16.49
C HIS A 121 20.26 -25.13 -17.76
N PRO A 122 21.19 -25.50 -18.66
CA PRO A 122 20.85 -26.15 -19.94
C PRO A 122 20.15 -27.50 -19.79
N ASN A 123 20.46 -28.24 -18.71
CA ASN A 123 19.85 -29.53 -18.39
C ASN A 123 18.34 -29.44 -18.08
N LYS A 124 17.81 -28.25 -17.79
CA LYS A 124 16.39 -28.01 -17.48
C LYS A 124 15.53 -27.69 -18.70
N THR A 125 16.08 -27.76 -19.92
CA THR A 125 15.40 -27.34 -21.15
C THR A 125 14.05 -28.03 -21.37
N GLN A 126 13.99 -29.36 -21.27
CA GLN A 126 12.74 -30.11 -21.47
C GLN A 126 11.71 -29.80 -20.39
N GLU A 127 12.15 -29.67 -19.13
CA GLU A 127 11.26 -29.37 -18.00
C GLU A 127 10.62 -27.98 -18.15
N ILE A 128 11.39 -26.96 -18.56
CA ILE A 128 10.89 -25.59 -18.79
C ILE A 128 9.89 -25.54 -19.95
N LEU A 129 10.15 -26.29 -21.03
CA LEU A 129 9.21 -26.39 -22.15
C LEU A 129 7.90 -27.07 -21.74
N LYS A 130 7.97 -28.14 -20.93
CA LYS A 130 6.80 -28.80 -20.38
C LYS A 130 5.99 -27.85 -19.49
N TYR A 131 6.66 -27.13 -18.59
CA TYR A 131 6.02 -26.12 -17.75
C TYR A 131 5.30 -25.05 -18.58
N MET A 132 5.96 -24.52 -19.61
CA MET A 132 5.34 -23.55 -20.51
C MET A 132 4.08 -24.10 -21.18
N HIS A 133 4.13 -25.36 -21.63
CA HIS A 133 2.97 -26.05 -22.20
C HIS A 133 1.83 -26.18 -21.18
N ASP A 134 2.12 -26.62 -19.95
CA ASP A 134 1.11 -26.84 -18.92
C ASP A 134 0.39 -25.56 -18.51
N VAL A 135 1.12 -24.45 -18.34
CA VAL A 135 0.51 -23.15 -18.05
C VAL A 135 -0.41 -22.70 -19.19
N ARG A 136 -0.02 -22.93 -20.45
CA ARG A 136 -0.84 -22.62 -21.63
C ARG A 136 -2.09 -23.48 -21.70
N VAL A 137 -1.99 -24.79 -21.45
CA VAL A 137 -3.14 -25.70 -21.36
C VAL A 137 -4.08 -25.28 -20.23
N GLY A 138 -3.54 -24.89 -19.09
CA GLY A 138 -4.32 -24.38 -17.96
C GLY A 138 -5.07 -23.08 -18.31
N ALA A 139 -4.46 -22.20 -19.10
CA ALA A 139 -5.10 -20.99 -19.61
C ALA A 139 -6.21 -21.28 -20.63
N GLU A 140 -5.98 -22.21 -21.57
CA GLU A 140 -6.98 -22.66 -22.54
C GLU A 140 -8.22 -23.26 -21.87
N ARG A 141 -8.02 -23.97 -20.74
CA ARG A 141 -9.09 -24.55 -19.93
C ARG A 141 -9.83 -23.52 -19.05
N GLY A 142 -9.54 -22.22 -19.20
CA GLY A 142 -10.20 -21.14 -18.46
C GLY A 142 -9.81 -21.03 -16.98
N GLY A 143 -8.72 -21.69 -16.57
CA GLY A 143 -8.21 -21.63 -15.21
C GLY A 143 -7.44 -20.34 -14.93
N ASN A 144 -7.24 -20.01 -13.64
CA ASN A 144 -6.42 -18.86 -13.23
C ASN A 144 -4.91 -19.17 -13.37
N PHE A 145 -4.44 -19.24 -14.62
CA PHE A 145 -3.06 -19.59 -14.97
C PHE A 145 -2.01 -18.63 -14.39
N ILE A 146 -2.37 -17.35 -14.18
CA ILE A 146 -1.48 -16.35 -13.59
C ILE A 146 -1.15 -16.73 -12.14
N LYS A 147 -2.17 -17.03 -11.33
CA LYS A 147 -1.96 -17.45 -9.93
C LYS A 147 -1.21 -18.77 -9.84
N TYR A 148 -1.53 -19.72 -10.72
CA TYR A 148 -0.79 -20.98 -10.80
C TYR A 148 0.70 -20.73 -11.06
N ASP A 149 1.03 -19.94 -12.09
CA ASP A 149 2.42 -19.61 -12.43
C ASP A 149 3.16 -18.90 -11.29
N GLU A 150 2.53 -17.91 -10.67
CA GLU A 150 3.13 -17.17 -9.56
C GLU A 150 3.47 -18.09 -8.39
N GLN A 151 2.52 -18.94 -7.97
CA GLN A 151 2.73 -19.85 -6.84
C GLN A 151 3.72 -20.95 -7.18
N PHE A 152 3.67 -21.51 -8.39
CA PHE A 152 4.61 -22.54 -8.82
C PHE A 152 6.04 -22.00 -8.83
N ARG A 153 6.29 -20.85 -9.45
CA ARG A 153 7.64 -20.24 -9.47
C ARG A 153 8.11 -19.78 -8.10
N LEU A 154 7.21 -19.39 -7.19
CA LEU A 154 7.55 -19.15 -5.79
C LEU A 154 8.04 -20.43 -5.12
N ARG A 155 7.33 -21.56 -5.27
CA ARG A 155 7.76 -22.87 -4.75
C ARG A 155 9.12 -23.28 -5.32
N GLN A 156 9.34 -23.13 -6.63
CA GLN A 156 10.63 -23.41 -7.28
C GLN A 156 11.78 -22.56 -6.72
N SER A 157 11.50 -21.34 -6.24
CA SER A 157 12.55 -20.50 -5.64
C SER A 157 12.97 -20.94 -4.23
N PHE A 158 12.11 -21.68 -3.52
CA PHE A 158 12.44 -22.29 -2.23
C PHE A 158 13.08 -23.68 -2.40
N GLU A 159 12.75 -24.39 -3.48
CA GLU A 159 13.28 -25.73 -3.78
C GLU A 159 13.80 -25.82 -5.23
N PRO A 160 15.03 -25.34 -5.51
CA PRO A 160 15.58 -25.32 -6.88
C PRO A 160 15.84 -26.71 -7.49
N SER A 161 15.87 -27.76 -6.67
CA SER A 161 16.02 -29.16 -7.11
C SER A 161 14.74 -29.76 -7.69
N ALA A 162 13.57 -29.17 -7.40
CA ALA A 162 12.30 -29.68 -7.87
C ALA A 162 12.18 -29.60 -9.40
N SER A 163 11.58 -30.64 -9.99
CA SER A 163 11.38 -30.72 -11.44
C SER A 163 10.31 -29.73 -11.89
N TRP A 164 10.59 -28.98 -12.95
CA TRP A 164 9.59 -28.11 -13.59
C TRP A 164 8.55 -28.91 -14.40
N GLU A 165 8.80 -30.19 -14.66
CA GLU A 165 7.92 -31.08 -15.43
C GLU A 165 6.70 -31.53 -14.63
N ASN A 166 6.83 -31.59 -13.30
CA ASN A 166 5.79 -32.12 -12.43
C ASN A 166 4.70 -31.07 -12.22
N ILE A 167 3.48 -31.39 -12.64
CA ILE A 167 2.31 -30.58 -12.31
C ILE A 167 2.05 -30.69 -10.82
N ASP A 168 2.10 -29.55 -10.13
CA ASP A 168 1.71 -29.46 -8.73
C ASP A 168 0.18 -29.65 -8.62
N SER A 169 -0.24 -30.81 -8.14
CA SER A 169 -1.65 -31.22 -8.12
C SER A 169 -2.52 -30.29 -7.27
N GLU A 170 -1.99 -29.74 -6.18
CA GLU A 170 -2.71 -28.79 -5.32
C GLU A 170 -2.89 -27.44 -6.03
N LEU A 171 -1.81 -26.88 -6.58
CA LEU A 171 -1.88 -25.61 -7.31
C LEU A 171 -2.75 -25.75 -8.57
N TRP A 172 -2.68 -26.88 -9.26
CA TRP A 172 -3.47 -27.17 -10.44
C TRP A 172 -4.98 -27.27 -10.14
N LEU A 173 -5.34 -27.79 -8.95
CA LEU A 173 -6.73 -27.76 -8.48
C LEU A 173 -7.18 -26.34 -8.12
N ILE A 174 -6.33 -25.57 -7.44
CA ILE A 174 -6.60 -24.16 -7.11
C ILE A 174 -6.79 -23.32 -8.37
N GLN A 175 -6.10 -23.63 -9.46
CA GLN A 175 -6.29 -22.97 -10.75
C GLN A 175 -7.72 -23.10 -11.30
N LYS A 176 -8.36 -24.26 -11.07
CA LYS A 176 -9.75 -24.52 -11.49
C LYS A 176 -10.78 -23.83 -10.59
N ILE A 177 -10.41 -23.53 -9.35
CA ILE A 177 -11.25 -22.78 -8.42
C ILE A 177 -11.04 -21.29 -8.71
N SER A 178 -11.60 -20.82 -9.83
CA SER A 178 -11.78 -19.38 -9.98
C SER A 178 -12.73 -18.93 -8.87
N PRO A 179 -12.36 -17.95 -8.02
CA PRO A 179 -13.28 -17.44 -7.03
C PRO A 179 -14.50 -16.89 -7.77
N ILE A 180 -15.64 -17.56 -7.61
CA ILE A 180 -16.90 -17.16 -8.23
C ILE A 180 -17.20 -15.75 -7.73
N TRP A 181 -17.19 -14.80 -8.67
CA TRP A 181 -17.48 -13.41 -8.39
C TRP A 181 -18.63 -12.96 -9.30
N PRO A 182 -19.73 -12.40 -8.76
CA PRO A 182 -19.95 -12.05 -7.36
C PRO A 182 -20.06 -13.30 -6.44
N PRO A 183 -19.62 -13.19 -5.17
CA PRO A 183 -19.60 -14.34 -4.26
C PRO A 183 -21.03 -14.78 -3.96
N ASN A 184 -21.29 -16.09 -3.97
CA ASN A 184 -22.58 -16.61 -3.56
C ASN A 184 -22.77 -16.48 -2.04
N LEU A 185 -24.01 -16.73 -1.58
CA LEU A 185 -24.38 -16.60 -0.18
C LEU A 185 -23.52 -17.46 0.77
N VAL A 186 -23.23 -18.70 0.36
CA VAL A 186 -22.43 -19.66 1.15
C VAL A 186 -20.99 -19.17 1.32
N ALA A 187 -20.39 -18.61 0.27
CA ALA A 187 -19.04 -18.05 0.33
C ALA A 187 -18.95 -16.90 1.34
N ILE A 188 -19.96 -16.03 1.41
CA ILE A 188 -20.00 -14.93 2.37
C ILE A 188 -20.20 -15.48 3.80
N CYS A 189 -21.08 -16.46 4.00
CA CYS A 189 -21.26 -17.12 5.30
C CYS A 189 -19.95 -17.72 5.79
N ASN A 190 -19.25 -18.48 4.94
CA ASN A 190 -17.97 -19.10 5.27
C ASN A 190 -16.89 -18.06 5.58
N PHE A 191 -16.86 -16.95 4.82
CA PHE A 191 -15.94 -15.85 5.09
C PHE A 191 -16.18 -15.20 6.45
N ILE A 192 -17.44 -14.95 6.84
CA ILE A 192 -17.77 -14.41 8.16
C ILE A 192 -17.40 -15.41 9.27
N GLY A 193 -17.68 -16.70 9.06
CA GLY A 193 -17.28 -17.78 9.97
C GLY A 193 -15.76 -17.84 10.17
N TYR A 194 -15.00 -17.78 9.08
CA TYR A 194 -13.54 -17.70 9.09
C TYR A 194 -13.04 -16.50 9.91
N LEU A 195 -13.57 -15.30 9.66
CA LEU A 195 -13.18 -14.11 10.44
C LEU A 195 -13.47 -14.27 11.94
N SER A 196 -14.54 -14.99 12.30
CA SER A 196 -14.88 -15.29 13.69
C SER A 196 -13.90 -16.26 14.33
N LEU A 197 -13.45 -17.28 13.60
CA LEU A 197 -12.45 -18.25 14.07
C LEU A 197 -11.07 -17.59 14.24
N GLU A 198 -10.71 -16.67 13.35
CA GLU A 198 -9.49 -15.85 13.43
C GLU A 198 -9.54 -14.76 14.55
N GLY A 199 -10.58 -14.74 15.38
CA GLY A 199 -10.71 -13.81 16.50
C GLY A 199 -10.85 -12.34 16.08
N GLN A 200 -11.28 -12.06 14.84
CA GLN A 200 -11.47 -10.69 14.38
C GLN A 200 -12.66 -10.01 15.06
N ALA A 201 -12.67 -8.68 15.09
CA ALA A 201 -13.81 -7.94 15.61
C ALA A 201 -15.02 -8.04 14.66
N ALA A 202 -16.22 -8.26 15.21
CA ALA A 202 -17.46 -8.29 14.43
C ALA A 202 -17.71 -6.98 13.64
N SER A 203 -17.21 -5.84 14.12
CA SER A 203 -17.23 -4.57 13.40
C SER A 203 -16.35 -4.60 12.14
N THR A 204 -15.17 -5.23 12.21
CA THR A 204 -14.28 -5.43 11.07
C THR A 204 -14.96 -6.31 10.01
N ALA A 205 -15.56 -7.42 10.43
CA ALA A 205 -16.29 -8.30 9.53
C ALA A 205 -17.43 -7.56 8.81
N ARG A 206 -18.20 -6.74 9.53
CA ARG A 206 -19.22 -5.89 8.93
C ARG A 206 -18.65 -4.91 7.91
N SER A 207 -17.48 -4.31 8.18
CA SER A 207 -16.81 -3.43 7.22
C SER A 207 -16.38 -4.17 5.95
N TYR A 208 -15.85 -5.40 6.07
CA TYR A 208 -15.49 -6.21 4.91
C TYR A 208 -16.73 -6.62 4.09
N VAL A 209 -17.80 -7.08 4.75
CA VAL A 209 -19.09 -7.37 4.10
C VAL A 209 -19.65 -6.12 3.40
N SER A 210 -19.50 -4.93 3.99
CA SER A 210 -19.90 -3.68 3.35
C SER A 210 -19.08 -3.37 2.09
N GLY A 211 -17.78 -3.70 2.09
CA GLY A 211 -16.92 -3.60 0.91
C GLY A 211 -17.34 -4.57 -0.20
N ILE A 212 -17.72 -5.80 0.15
CA ILE A 212 -18.28 -6.78 -0.79
C ILE A 212 -19.59 -6.24 -1.36
N SER A 213 -20.52 -5.75 -0.51
CA SER A 213 -21.79 -5.15 -0.93
C SER A 213 -21.58 -4.00 -1.90
N PHE A 214 -20.62 -3.10 -1.61
CA PHE A 214 -20.29 -1.99 -2.49
C PHE A 214 -19.85 -2.48 -3.86
N LYS A 215 -18.87 -3.40 -3.92
CA LYS A 215 -18.38 -3.94 -5.20
C LYS A 215 -19.47 -4.69 -5.97
N CYS A 216 -20.28 -5.49 -5.27
CA CYS A 216 -21.45 -6.14 -5.86
C CYS A 216 -22.38 -5.09 -6.48
N LYS A 217 -22.79 -4.05 -5.75
CA LYS A 217 -23.71 -3.01 -6.24
C LYS A 217 -23.14 -2.13 -7.36
N THR A 218 -21.81 -1.97 -7.45
CA THR A 218 -21.19 -1.12 -8.45
C THR A 218 -20.88 -1.85 -9.76
N GLU A 219 -20.60 -3.15 -9.69
CA GLU A 219 -20.14 -3.93 -10.84
C GLU A 219 -21.14 -5.03 -11.26
N TYR A 220 -22.16 -5.33 -10.45
CA TYR A 220 -23.10 -6.43 -10.64
C TYR A 220 -24.53 -6.05 -10.25
N ASP A 221 -25.52 -6.71 -10.84
CA ASP A 221 -26.95 -6.48 -10.52
C ASP A 221 -27.44 -7.29 -9.30
N PHE A 222 -26.53 -7.93 -8.58
CA PHE A 222 -26.86 -8.85 -7.48
C PHE A 222 -25.97 -8.63 -6.25
N ASP A 223 -26.59 -8.43 -5.08
CA ASP A 223 -25.91 -8.26 -3.79
C ASP A 223 -26.44 -9.26 -2.73
N PRO A 224 -25.75 -10.40 -2.51
CA PRO A 224 -26.16 -11.40 -1.53
C PRO A 224 -25.86 -11.01 -0.08
N THR A 225 -25.17 -9.89 0.18
CA THR A 225 -24.75 -9.50 1.54
C THR A 225 -25.91 -9.06 2.44
N ASN A 226 -27.05 -8.67 1.86
CA ASN A 226 -28.23 -8.22 2.61
C ASN A 226 -29.16 -9.37 3.03
N ALA A 227 -28.81 -10.63 2.72
CA ALA A 227 -29.62 -11.78 3.08
C ALA A 227 -29.79 -11.93 4.61
N PHE A 228 -30.96 -12.42 5.03
CA PHE A 228 -31.30 -12.59 6.46
C PHE A 228 -30.24 -13.39 7.24
N VAL A 229 -29.71 -14.46 6.62
CA VAL A 229 -28.66 -15.30 7.23
C VAL A 229 -27.38 -14.52 7.53
N ILE A 230 -26.97 -13.59 6.66
CA ILE A 230 -25.79 -12.75 6.87
C ILE A 230 -26.00 -11.81 8.05
N ALA A 231 -27.19 -11.21 8.15
CA ALA A 231 -27.54 -10.36 9.27
C ALA A 231 -27.49 -11.14 10.60
N LYS A 232 -28.05 -12.36 10.63
CA LYS A 232 -28.04 -13.23 11.83
C LYS A 232 -26.65 -13.72 12.18
N LEU A 233 -25.82 -14.04 11.18
CA LEU A 233 -24.45 -14.48 11.40
C LEU A 233 -23.58 -13.36 11.98
N LEU A 234 -23.70 -12.13 11.47
CA LEU A 234 -23.01 -10.96 12.05
C LEU A 234 -23.51 -10.63 13.46
N GLU A 235 -24.80 -10.86 13.75
CA GLU A 235 -25.37 -10.71 15.08
C GLU A 235 -24.81 -11.77 16.05
N GLY A 236 -24.74 -13.03 15.62
CA GLY A 236 -24.12 -14.13 16.35
C GLY A 236 -22.64 -13.89 16.62
N PHE A 237 -21.88 -13.47 15.61
CA PHE A 237 -20.48 -13.10 15.73
C PHE A 237 -20.28 -11.99 16.78
N LYS A 238 -21.13 -10.96 16.79
CA LYS A 238 -21.05 -9.91 17.82
C LYS A 238 -21.27 -10.44 19.24
N ARG A 239 -22.12 -11.48 19.42
CA ARG A 239 -22.38 -12.10 20.73
C ARG A 239 -21.22 -12.97 21.20
N THR A 240 -20.63 -13.75 20.29
CA THR A 240 -19.52 -14.66 20.60
C THR A 240 -18.21 -13.91 20.84
N ASN A 241 -17.96 -12.84 20.08
CA ASN A 241 -16.75 -12.03 20.18
C ASN A 241 -17.11 -10.56 20.51
N PRO A 242 -17.56 -10.28 21.75
CA PRO A 242 -17.91 -8.92 22.16
C PRO A 242 -16.64 -8.06 22.29
N THR A 243 -16.52 -7.04 21.44
CA THR A 243 -15.44 -6.05 21.55
C THR A 243 -15.93 -4.80 22.28
N THR A 244 -15.18 -4.38 23.31
CA THR A 244 -15.41 -3.09 23.99
C THR A 244 -14.31 -2.10 23.64
N ASP A 245 -14.66 -0.81 23.69
CA ASP A 245 -13.66 0.26 23.54
C ASP A 245 -12.81 0.32 24.81
N SER A 246 -11.58 -0.17 24.71
CA SER A 246 -10.61 -0.22 25.80
C SER A 246 -9.96 1.13 26.11
N ARG A 247 -10.19 2.17 25.30
CA ARG A 247 -9.57 3.48 25.50
C ARG A 247 -10.06 4.12 26.80
N LYS A 248 -9.10 4.59 27.60
CA LYS A 248 -9.36 5.34 28.84
C LYS A 248 -9.49 6.85 28.56
N PRO A 249 -10.26 7.59 29.37
CA PRO A 249 -10.34 9.05 29.28
C PRO A 249 -9.00 9.70 29.63
N ILE A 250 -8.60 10.73 28.88
CA ILE A 250 -7.60 11.70 29.38
C ILE A 250 -8.36 12.65 30.29
N THR A 251 -8.19 12.53 31.61
CA THR A 251 -8.81 13.46 32.58
C THR A 251 -8.09 14.81 32.60
N LEU A 252 -8.67 15.84 33.22
CA LEU A 252 -7.98 17.12 33.42
C LEU A 252 -6.63 16.96 34.12
N GLN A 253 -6.54 16.09 35.13
CA GLN A 253 -5.28 15.82 35.81
C GLN A 253 -4.24 15.17 34.88
N ILE A 254 -4.65 14.21 34.05
CA ILE A 254 -3.76 13.59 33.06
C ILE A 254 -3.32 14.64 32.02
N LEU A 255 -4.24 15.50 31.57
CA LEU A 255 -3.94 16.59 30.64
C LEU A 255 -2.88 17.54 31.22
N HIS A 256 -3.01 17.97 32.47
CA HIS A 256 -1.99 18.82 33.12
C HIS A 256 -0.63 18.14 33.17
N LYS A 257 -0.56 16.88 33.62
CA LYS A 257 0.69 16.09 33.64
C LYS A 257 1.30 15.95 32.24
N ILE A 258 0.47 15.76 31.21
CA ILE A 258 0.93 15.73 29.82
C ILE A 258 1.58 17.08 29.44
N ILE A 259 0.94 18.20 29.75
CA ILE A 259 1.45 19.54 29.41
C ILE A 259 2.77 19.84 30.14
N GLU A 260 2.86 19.48 31.43
CA GLU A 260 4.06 19.67 32.25
C GLU A 260 5.26 18.88 31.73
N ILE A 261 5.06 17.68 31.16
CA ILE A 261 6.16 16.85 30.65
C ILE A 261 6.58 17.21 29.21
N LEU A 262 5.80 18.02 28.48
CA LEU A 262 6.11 18.38 27.09
C LEU A 262 7.48 19.04 26.87
N PRO A 263 8.03 19.89 27.75
CA PRO A 263 9.38 20.43 27.59
C PRO A 263 10.47 19.35 27.51
N VAL A 264 10.23 18.18 28.12
CA VAL A 264 11.16 17.04 28.09
C VAL A 264 10.93 16.16 26.85
N VAL A 265 9.69 16.08 26.37
CA VAL A 265 9.29 15.21 25.24
C VAL A 265 9.55 15.86 23.89
N CYS A 266 9.37 17.17 23.79
CA CYS A 266 9.52 17.94 22.55
C CYS A 266 10.96 18.43 22.37
N HIS A 267 11.37 18.61 21.11
CA HIS A 267 12.75 19.00 20.79
C HIS A 267 13.06 20.47 21.13
N ASN A 268 12.07 21.35 21.13
CA ASN A 268 12.24 22.78 21.35
C ASN A 268 10.98 23.42 21.94
N ARG A 269 11.15 24.66 22.45
CA ARG A 269 10.07 25.44 23.08
C ARG A 269 8.87 25.68 22.15
N TYR A 270 9.11 25.82 20.85
CA TYR A 270 8.04 26.03 19.87
C TYR A 270 7.12 24.79 19.79
N GLU A 271 7.71 23.61 19.61
CA GLU A 271 6.98 22.34 19.56
C GLU A 271 6.26 22.08 20.89
N THR A 272 6.88 22.37 22.04
CA THR A 272 6.23 22.28 23.35
C THR A 272 4.93 23.08 23.38
N LYS A 273 4.95 24.36 22.97
CA LYS A 273 3.76 25.22 22.96
C LYS A 273 2.74 24.80 21.89
N LEU A 274 3.19 24.34 20.72
CA LEU A 274 2.34 23.77 19.67
C LEU A 274 1.52 22.59 20.19
N PHE A 275 2.18 21.58 20.77
CA PHE A 275 1.49 20.38 21.28
C PHE A 275 0.67 20.68 22.54
N ALA A 276 1.15 21.55 23.43
CA ALA A 276 0.38 21.98 24.61
C ALA A 276 -0.95 22.61 24.18
N SER A 277 -0.90 23.56 23.23
CA SER A 277 -2.10 24.17 22.67
C SER A 277 -3.00 23.13 22.00
N ALA A 278 -2.45 22.28 21.13
CA ALA A 278 -3.24 21.29 20.38
C ALA A 278 -3.93 20.25 21.30
N PHE A 279 -3.26 19.76 22.34
CA PHE A 279 -3.84 18.81 23.31
C PHE A 279 -4.92 19.46 24.16
N THR A 280 -4.67 20.68 24.62
CA THR A 280 -5.64 21.46 25.39
C THR A 280 -6.89 21.75 24.56
N LEU A 281 -6.71 22.15 23.29
CA LEU A 281 -7.81 22.43 22.39
C LEU A 281 -8.60 21.16 22.01
N ALA A 282 -7.91 20.03 21.84
CA ALA A 282 -8.56 18.74 21.60
C ALA A 282 -9.50 18.35 22.76
N PHE A 283 -9.07 18.59 24.00
CA PHE A 283 -9.87 18.35 25.21
C PHE A 283 -11.03 19.36 25.31
N HIS A 284 -10.73 20.65 25.52
CA HIS A 284 -11.77 21.66 25.83
C HIS A 284 -12.71 21.94 24.66
N GLY A 285 -12.22 21.82 23.42
CA GLY A 285 -13.04 22.01 22.22
C GLY A 285 -13.86 20.77 21.82
N PHE A 286 -13.72 19.64 22.52
CA PHE A 286 -14.26 18.34 22.13
C PHE A 286 -13.87 17.98 20.68
N LEU A 287 -12.66 18.34 20.25
CA LEU A 287 -12.28 18.23 18.84
C LEU A 287 -11.77 16.82 18.52
N ARG A 288 -12.06 16.35 17.30
CA ARG A 288 -11.37 15.18 16.75
C ARG A 288 -10.00 15.64 16.28
N VAL A 289 -8.98 14.79 16.40
CA VAL A 289 -7.64 15.14 15.88
C VAL A 289 -7.66 15.45 14.38
N GLY A 290 -8.53 14.82 13.60
CA GLY A 290 -8.70 15.15 12.18
C GLY A 290 -9.32 16.53 11.89
N GLU A 291 -9.80 17.25 12.92
CA GLU A 291 -10.24 18.65 12.83
C GLU A 291 -9.07 19.61 13.15
N LEU A 292 -7.98 19.12 13.75
CA LEU A 292 -6.81 19.90 14.17
C LEU A 292 -5.56 19.65 13.32
N ALA A 293 -5.42 18.44 12.79
CA ALA A 293 -4.19 17.95 12.20
C ALA A 293 -4.47 17.16 10.92
N ILE A 294 -3.54 17.25 9.96
CA ILE A 294 -3.65 16.58 8.67
C ILE A 294 -3.37 15.07 8.79
N GLY A 295 -4.04 14.25 7.99
CA GLY A 295 -3.96 12.80 8.07
C GLY A 295 -4.57 12.12 6.85
N LYS A 296 -4.64 10.79 6.91
CA LYS A 296 -5.27 10.00 5.84
C LYS A 296 -6.78 10.26 5.85
N GLY A 297 -7.29 10.89 4.78
CA GLY A 297 -8.72 11.15 4.57
C GLY A 297 -9.21 12.55 4.93
N ASN A 298 -8.30 13.51 5.17
CA ASN A 298 -8.64 14.93 5.30
C ASN A 298 -7.67 15.80 4.46
N SER A 299 -8.01 17.07 4.26
CA SER A 299 -7.19 18.07 3.54
C SER A 299 -7.02 19.34 4.37
N LYS A 300 -6.16 20.26 3.91
CA LYS A 300 -5.94 21.57 4.54
C LYS A 300 -7.24 22.39 4.67
N ASP A 301 -8.21 22.17 3.80
CA ASP A 301 -9.51 22.86 3.81
C ASP A 301 -10.46 22.35 4.90
N THR A 302 -10.16 21.18 5.46
CA THR A 302 -11.01 20.51 6.44
C THR A 302 -10.47 20.57 7.87
N ILE A 303 -9.21 20.96 8.04
CA ILE A 303 -8.60 21.20 9.37
C ILE A 303 -8.75 22.66 9.75
N LEU A 304 -8.63 22.97 11.04
CA LEU A 304 -8.77 24.33 11.55
C LEU A 304 -7.72 25.27 10.93
N ALA A 305 -8.17 26.37 10.32
CA ALA A 305 -7.32 27.44 9.81
C ALA A 305 -7.20 28.59 10.82
N ILE A 306 -6.21 29.46 10.65
CA ILE A 306 -6.05 30.65 11.50
C ILE A 306 -7.30 31.56 11.47
N ASN A 307 -7.91 31.73 10.30
CA ASN A 307 -9.11 32.57 10.13
C ASN A 307 -10.37 31.95 10.74
N ASP A 308 -10.33 30.67 11.13
CA ASP A 308 -11.44 30.00 11.80
C ASP A 308 -11.48 30.32 13.31
N ILE A 309 -10.50 31.08 13.82
CA ILE A 309 -10.35 31.36 15.24
C ILE A 309 -10.46 32.85 15.48
N THR A 310 -11.33 33.22 16.42
CA THR A 310 -11.50 34.59 16.87
C THR A 310 -11.34 34.65 18.38
N PHE A 311 -10.52 35.58 18.86
CA PHE A 311 -10.33 35.83 20.28
C PHE A 311 -11.15 37.05 20.71
N SER A 312 -11.90 36.87 21.79
CA SER A 312 -12.55 37.93 22.57
C SER A 312 -12.01 37.88 24.00
N LYS A 313 -12.14 38.97 24.77
CA LYS A 313 -11.45 39.21 26.06
C LYS A 313 -11.41 38.00 27.02
N MET A 314 -12.43 37.13 27.02
CA MET A 314 -12.46 35.90 27.82
C MET A 314 -12.73 34.61 27.03
N LYS A 315 -13.00 34.72 25.72
CA LYS A 315 -13.49 33.59 24.91
C LYS A 315 -12.68 33.43 23.63
N MET A 316 -12.37 32.19 23.30
CA MET A 316 -11.90 31.80 21.97
C MET A 316 -13.06 31.12 21.25
N VAL A 317 -13.42 31.68 20.10
CA VAL A 317 -14.47 31.18 19.22
C VAL A 317 -13.80 30.43 18.08
N ILE A 318 -14.22 29.19 17.85
CA ILE A 318 -13.65 28.28 16.87
C ILE A 318 -14.75 27.91 15.88
N HIS A 319 -14.51 28.17 14.60
CA HIS A 319 -15.39 27.78 13.52
C HIS A 319 -14.89 26.50 12.85
N ILE A 320 -15.59 25.38 13.08
CA ILE A 320 -15.26 24.10 12.48
C ILE A 320 -15.97 24.03 11.13
N ARG A 321 -15.23 24.25 10.04
CA ARG A 321 -15.78 24.30 8.68
C ARG A 321 -16.42 22.98 8.24
N LYS A 322 -15.78 21.85 8.53
CA LYS A 322 -16.26 20.51 8.14
C LYS A 322 -15.90 19.48 9.20
N SER A 323 -16.73 18.44 9.35
CA SER A 323 -16.43 17.29 10.20
C SER A 323 -16.81 15.98 9.51
N LYS A 324 -16.25 14.86 9.99
CA LYS A 324 -16.56 13.51 9.43
C LYS A 324 -18.05 13.20 9.33
N THR A 325 -18.86 13.75 10.23
CA THR A 325 -20.31 13.51 10.32
C THR A 325 -21.16 14.62 9.71
N ASP A 326 -20.51 15.62 9.12
CA ASP A 326 -21.13 16.76 8.46
C ASP A 326 -21.00 16.63 6.94
N GLN A 327 -21.87 15.80 6.36
CA GLN A 327 -21.90 15.52 4.92
C GLN A 327 -22.26 16.76 4.08
N HIS A 328 -22.96 17.73 4.67
CA HIS A 328 -23.44 18.94 3.98
C HIS A 328 -22.56 20.17 4.24
N GLY A 329 -21.51 20.06 5.05
CA GLY A 329 -20.59 21.17 5.33
C GLY A 329 -21.24 22.37 6.02
N ARG A 330 -22.25 22.14 6.88
CA ARG A 330 -22.89 23.23 7.65
C ARG A 330 -21.95 23.87 8.66
N GLY A 331 -20.90 23.15 9.05
CA GLY A 331 -19.95 23.59 10.05
C GLY A 331 -20.53 23.60 11.47
N ALA A 332 -19.69 23.99 12.44
CA ALA A 332 -20.09 24.13 13.83
C ALA A 332 -19.22 25.17 14.56
N VAL A 333 -19.84 26.01 15.39
CA VAL A 333 -19.12 26.96 16.23
C VAL A 333 -18.91 26.39 17.64
N ARG A 334 -17.71 26.58 18.20
CA ARG A 334 -17.39 26.25 19.60
C ARG A 334 -16.81 27.46 20.30
N GLU A 335 -17.37 27.76 21.46
CA GLU A 335 -16.80 28.72 22.39
C GLU A 335 -16.06 27.95 23.50
N ILE A 336 -14.84 28.38 23.77
CA ILE A 336 -14.01 27.90 24.88
C ILE A 336 -13.34 29.08 25.57
N THR A 337 -12.77 28.87 26.75
CA THR A 337 -12.02 29.90 27.46
C THR A 337 -10.79 30.32 26.66
N ALA A 338 -10.55 31.63 26.53
CA ALA A 338 -9.47 32.18 25.69
C ALA A 338 -8.05 31.73 26.09
N THR A 339 -7.85 31.31 27.34
CA THR A 339 -6.53 30.86 27.84
C THR A 339 -5.93 29.72 27.01
N TYR A 340 -6.77 28.88 26.41
CA TYR A 340 -6.37 27.66 25.72
C TYR A 340 -5.93 27.93 24.27
N GLY A 341 -4.81 28.62 24.08
CA GLY A 341 -4.19 28.79 22.75
C GLY A 341 -3.44 30.10 22.51
N LEU A 342 -3.60 31.09 23.37
CA LEU A 342 -2.94 32.39 23.25
C LEU A 342 -1.42 32.28 23.18
N GLU A 343 -0.81 31.48 24.06
CA GLU A 343 0.64 31.33 24.10
C GLU A 343 1.25 30.76 22.80
N PHE A 344 0.50 29.91 22.08
CA PHE A 344 0.96 29.40 20.80
C PHE A 344 0.79 30.45 19.70
N LEU A 345 -0.32 31.20 19.70
CA LEU A 345 -0.57 32.25 18.73
C LEU A 345 0.51 33.34 18.77
N GLU A 346 0.99 33.69 19.97
CA GLU A 346 2.06 34.69 20.17
C GLU A 346 3.38 34.31 19.48
N ILE A 347 3.72 33.02 19.45
CA ILE A 347 4.97 32.53 18.86
C ILE A 347 4.78 31.95 17.44
N ARG A 348 3.54 31.80 16.99
CA ARG A 348 3.22 31.18 15.70
C ARG A 348 3.68 32.12 14.58
N PRO A 349 4.50 31.65 13.63
CA PRO A 349 4.85 32.44 12.46
C PRO A 349 3.61 32.88 11.69
N ALA A 350 3.65 34.05 11.05
CA ALA A 350 2.54 34.66 10.33
C ALA A 350 2.24 33.99 8.97
N PHE A 351 2.26 32.65 8.91
CA PHE A 351 1.90 31.91 7.71
C PHE A 351 0.37 31.78 7.58
N PRO A 352 -0.18 31.91 6.36
CA PRO A 352 -1.59 31.61 6.11
C PRO A 352 -1.87 30.11 6.22
N GLY A 353 -3.15 29.76 6.36
CA GLY A 353 -3.61 28.38 6.30
C GLY A 353 -3.80 27.73 7.69
N PRO A 354 -3.31 26.49 7.90
CA PRO A 354 -3.59 25.71 9.11
C PRO A 354 -3.22 26.48 10.39
N PHE A 355 -4.11 26.42 11.40
CA PHE A 355 -3.83 27.05 12.69
C PHE A 355 -2.62 26.40 13.36
N TYR A 356 -2.65 25.07 13.46
CA TYR A 356 -1.51 24.29 13.96
C TYR A 356 -0.56 23.93 12.83
N CYS A 357 0.59 24.60 12.84
CA CYS A 357 1.70 24.37 11.93
C CYS A 357 3.02 24.29 12.72
N HIS A 358 4.02 23.66 12.12
CA HIS A 358 5.41 23.70 12.56
C HIS A 358 6.03 25.06 12.22
N PHE A 359 7.23 25.33 12.76
CA PHE A 359 7.92 26.60 12.53
C PHE A 359 8.11 26.94 11.03
N GLY A 360 8.26 25.93 10.16
CA GLY A 360 8.33 26.10 8.71
C GLY A 360 6.98 26.23 7.98
N GLY A 361 5.86 26.36 8.69
CA GLY A 361 4.52 26.50 8.11
C GLY A 361 3.83 25.20 7.68
N LEU A 362 4.53 24.06 7.74
CA LEU A 362 3.93 22.75 7.46
C LEU A 362 2.85 22.41 8.50
N PRO A 363 1.69 21.86 8.10
CA PRO A 363 0.62 21.50 9.02
C PRO A 363 1.06 20.43 10.01
N LEU A 364 0.55 20.53 11.24
CA LEU A 364 0.64 19.44 12.20
C LEU A 364 -0.05 18.18 11.65
N THR A 365 0.61 17.03 11.73
CA THR A 365 0.02 15.76 11.30
C THR A 365 -0.60 14.97 12.46
N SER A 366 -1.63 14.20 12.16
CA SER A 366 -2.29 13.26 13.08
C SER A 366 -1.33 12.19 13.59
N TYR A 367 -0.35 11.80 12.78
CA TYR A 367 0.73 10.90 13.18
C TYR A 367 1.62 11.55 14.26
N GLN A 368 2.09 12.78 14.03
CA GLN A 368 2.91 13.51 15.02
C GLN A 368 2.14 13.73 16.32
N PHE A 369 0.88 14.17 16.22
CA PHE A 369 -0.02 14.32 17.37
C PHE A 369 -0.10 13.03 18.20
N ALA A 370 -0.34 11.89 17.55
CA ALA A 370 -0.44 10.59 18.23
C ALA A 370 0.91 10.12 18.79
N SER A 371 2.01 10.38 18.08
CA SER A 371 3.37 10.02 18.49
C SER A 371 3.80 10.79 19.74
N VAL A 372 3.62 12.11 19.75
CA VAL A 372 3.91 12.94 20.93
C VAL A 372 3.02 12.58 22.10
N LEU A 373 1.71 12.35 21.88
CA LEU A 373 0.82 11.86 22.93
C LEU A 373 1.34 10.55 23.53
N THR A 374 1.74 9.59 22.69
CA THR A 374 2.26 8.30 23.15
C THR A 374 3.52 8.48 24.00
N LYS A 375 4.44 9.36 23.58
CA LYS A 375 5.66 9.67 24.33
C LYS A 375 5.34 10.34 25.68
N SER A 376 4.44 11.32 25.70
CA SER A 376 4.01 12.00 26.94
C SER A 376 3.34 11.02 27.91
N ILE A 377 2.46 10.15 27.42
CA ILE A 377 1.80 9.12 28.24
C ILE A 377 2.81 8.16 28.88
N LYS A 378 3.82 7.71 28.12
CA LYS A 378 4.92 6.90 28.67
C LYS A 378 5.70 7.66 29.73
N ALA A 379 6.05 8.92 29.46
CA ALA A 379 6.87 9.73 30.34
C ALA A 379 6.18 10.01 31.70
N ILE A 380 4.85 10.08 31.74
CA ILE A 380 4.07 10.21 32.99
C ILE A 380 3.75 8.86 33.65
N GLY A 381 4.32 7.74 33.16
CA GLY A 381 4.18 6.41 33.77
C GLY A 381 2.87 5.68 33.46
N LEU A 382 2.13 6.07 32.42
CA LEU A 382 0.88 5.43 32.01
C LEU A 382 1.09 4.52 30.78
N ASP A 383 0.26 3.49 30.63
CA ASP A 383 0.33 2.58 29.47
C ASP A 383 -0.33 3.19 28.22
N PRO A 384 0.44 3.50 27.15
CA PRO A 384 -0.09 4.10 25.92
C PRO A 384 -1.04 3.21 25.13
N LYS A 385 -1.18 1.93 25.47
CA LYS A 385 -2.20 1.05 24.90
C LYS A 385 -3.60 1.62 25.09
N PHE A 386 -3.86 2.23 26.26
CA PHE A 386 -5.18 2.72 26.63
C PHE A 386 -5.46 4.18 26.25
N TYR A 387 -4.42 4.95 25.90
CA TYR A 387 -4.55 6.38 25.59
C TYR A 387 -4.25 6.63 24.12
N LYS A 388 -5.28 7.04 23.38
CA LYS A 388 -5.18 7.37 21.95
C LYS A 388 -5.77 8.75 21.71
N THR A 389 -5.68 9.26 20.49
CA THR A 389 -6.21 10.56 20.09
C THR A 389 -7.67 10.80 20.48
N HIS A 390 -8.51 9.76 20.45
CA HIS A 390 -9.92 9.87 20.85
C HIS A 390 -10.13 9.98 22.37
N SER A 391 -9.13 9.61 23.18
CA SER A 391 -9.20 9.68 24.65
C SER A 391 -9.41 11.10 25.18
N PHE A 392 -8.99 12.13 24.45
CA PHE A 392 -9.30 13.53 24.77
C PHE A 392 -10.80 13.79 24.77
N ARG A 393 -11.53 13.29 23.77
CA ARG A 393 -12.98 13.46 23.66
C ARG A 393 -13.76 12.63 24.70
N ILE A 394 -13.27 11.44 25.02
CA ILE A 394 -13.82 10.61 26.11
C ILE A 394 -13.65 11.36 27.44
N GLY A 395 -12.45 11.90 27.67
CA GLY A 395 -12.13 12.73 28.83
C GLY A 395 -13.02 13.95 28.97
N ALA A 396 -13.15 14.74 27.91
CA ALA A 396 -13.98 15.94 27.90
C ALA A 396 -15.47 15.65 28.17
N ALA A 397 -15.99 14.55 27.61
CA ALA A 397 -17.36 14.10 27.90
C ALA A 397 -17.55 13.70 29.36
N SER A 398 -16.59 12.95 29.90
CA SER A 398 -16.62 12.46 31.28
C SER A 398 -16.51 13.62 32.28
N ASP A 399 -15.59 14.56 32.03
CA ASP A 399 -15.39 15.77 32.84
C ASP A 399 -16.63 16.69 32.83
N ALA A 400 -17.24 16.91 31.66
CA ALA A 400 -18.47 17.68 31.58
C ALA A 400 -19.62 16.99 32.36
N SER A 401 -19.70 15.65 32.27
CA SER A 401 -20.69 14.89 33.04
C SER A 401 -20.45 14.98 34.54
N SER A 402 -19.20 14.88 35.01
CA SER A 402 -18.88 15.01 36.44
C SER A 402 -19.14 16.41 36.99
N LYS A 403 -19.09 17.43 36.12
CA LYS A 403 -19.48 18.82 36.45
C LYS A 403 -21.00 19.06 36.42
N GLY A 404 -21.80 18.01 36.20
CA GLY A 404 -23.27 18.11 36.17
C GLY A 404 -23.84 18.74 34.90
N GLU A 405 -23.06 18.85 33.81
CA GLU A 405 -23.58 19.38 32.55
C GLU A 405 -24.66 18.47 31.96
N SER A 406 -25.72 19.07 31.40
CA SER A 406 -26.83 18.29 30.90
C SER A 406 -26.43 17.41 29.70
N PRO A 407 -27.03 16.22 29.53
CA PRO A 407 -26.71 15.34 28.41
C PRO A 407 -26.90 15.98 27.04
N VAL A 408 -27.82 16.93 26.90
CA VAL A 408 -28.05 17.70 25.67
C VAL A 408 -26.87 18.63 25.38
N LYS A 409 -26.34 19.31 26.40
CA LYS A 409 -25.18 20.20 26.26
C LYS A 409 -23.92 19.41 25.90
N ILE A 410 -23.70 18.26 26.53
CA ILE A 410 -22.58 17.34 26.22
C ILE A 410 -22.68 16.83 24.78
N GLN A 411 -23.87 16.40 24.35
CA GLN A 411 -24.13 15.99 22.96
C GLN A 411 -23.83 17.10 21.95
N LYS A 412 -24.31 18.32 22.23
CA LYS A 412 -24.09 19.49 21.38
C LYS A 412 -22.60 19.85 21.32
N ALA A 413 -21.90 19.83 22.45
CA ALA A 413 -20.47 20.13 22.52
C ALA A 413 -19.63 19.13 21.72
N GLY A 414 -19.89 17.83 21.88
CA GLY A 414 -19.21 16.78 21.12
C GLY A 414 -19.74 16.57 19.71
N ARG A 415 -20.79 17.26 19.28
CA ARG A 415 -21.40 17.08 17.95
C ARG A 415 -21.83 15.61 17.71
N TRP A 416 -22.37 14.97 18.76
CA TRP A 416 -22.87 13.60 18.67
C TRP A 416 -24.35 13.61 18.27
N LYS A 417 -24.67 12.99 17.11
CA LYS A 417 -26.05 12.88 16.60
C LYS A 417 -26.87 11.78 17.28
N SER A 418 -26.21 10.82 17.92
CA SER A 418 -26.85 9.65 18.51
C SER A 418 -26.47 9.51 19.99
N LYS A 419 -27.11 8.54 20.67
CA LYS A 419 -26.81 8.15 22.07
C LYS A 419 -25.38 7.61 22.27
N CYS A 420 -24.49 7.70 21.28
CA CYS A 420 -23.09 7.28 21.37
C CYS A 420 -22.28 8.04 22.43
N TYR A 421 -22.68 9.27 22.81
CA TYR A 421 -22.03 9.99 23.91
C TYR A 421 -22.08 9.21 25.23
N LYS A 422 -23.12 8.39 25.45
CA LYS A 422 -23.25 7.56 26.67
C LYS A 422 -22.10 6.57 26.83
N THR A 423 -21.53 6.06 25.73
CA THR A 423 -20.38 5.13 25.79
C THR A 423 -19.05 5.88 26.03
N TYR A 424 -19.06 7.20 25.93
CA TYR A 424 -17.88 8.05 26.17
C TYR A 424 -17.84 8.65 27.58
N ILE A 425 -18.97 8.68 28.29
CA ILE A 425 -18.97 9.00 29.72
C ILE A 425 -18.43 7.77 30.44
N ARG A 426 -17.19 7.88 30.92
CA ARG A 426 -16.51 6.86 31.72
C ARG A 426 -16.37 7.45 33.12
N GLN A 427 -16.95 6.77 34.10
CA GLN A 427 -16.79 7.13 35.52
C GLN A 427 -15.38 6.79 36.00
#